data_AF-A0AAF0IPN0-F1
#
_entry.id   AF-A0AAF0IPN0-F1
#
_cell.length_a   1.000
_cell.length_b   1.000
_cell.length_c   1.000
_cell.angle_alpha   90.00
_cell.angle_beta   90.00
_cell.angle_gamma   90.00
#
_symmetry.space_group_name_H-M   'P 1'
#
loop_
_entity.id
_entity.type
_entity.pdbx_description
1 polymer ?
#
loop_
_entity_poly.entity_id
_entity_poly.type
_entity_poly.pdbx_seq_one_letter_code
_entity_poly.pdbx_strand_id
1 'polypeptide(L)'
;MVSTILAGIKHASGLSPDVERITEPNLRGFVRQFLNAGDYLFNAGVSFAQHSNYFRATGTPGHISLFGEDGLHIRQYPGPSERKCYFVLSEADARLYEVLIVRPDAPHARSWFVGHTDGVPRSDAPGAVVRDGALRILSPIDPLFVLLGLLADVDARHFYPLDDLAESAAELHARRRAASVPDGGEARPWPDIAPFLMHNAMAAHLPRLCDTQSEVAADTGCLYRLSMHKIHAELDAKRARLAQSAVCDAAPETFGRQVRKALANAHSATDAEVAAAQAETARAMVLAYCPPSVAAGWAA
;
A
#
# COMPACT_ATOMS: atom_id res chain seq x y z
N MET A 1 -17.76 22.98 -27.34
CA MET A 1 -16.68 22.02 -27.70
C MET A 1 -15.31 22.53 -27.30
N VAL A 2 -14.87 23.70 -27.78
CA VAL A 2 -13.55 24.29 -27.39
C VAL A 2 -13.43 24.48 -25.88
N SER A 3 -14.47 24.99 -25.19
CA SER A 3 -14.48 25.12 -23.72
C SER A 3 -14.35 23.78 -22.99
N THR A 4 -14.96 22.71 -23.49
CA THR A 4 -14.88 21.35 -22.93
C THR A 4 -13.50 20.73 -23.16
N ILE A 5 -12.87 21.00 -24.29
CA ILE A 5 -11.48 20.58 -24.57
C ILE A 5 -10.51 21.32 -23.64
N LEU A 6 -10.69 22.63 -23.44
CA LEU A 6 -9.91 23.42 -22.50
C LEU A 6 -10.11 22.95 -21.05
N ALA A 7 -11.33 22.56 -20.68
CA ALA A 7 -11.60 21.89 -19.41
C ALA A 7 -10.83 20.57 -19.27
N GLY A 8 -10.81 19.75 -20.31
CA GLY A 8 -10.01 18.52 -20.36
C GLY A 8 -8.51 18.77 -20.18
N ILE A 9 -7.95 19.77 -20.87
CA ILE A 9 -6.55 20.18 -20.72
C ILE A 9 -6.29 20.66 -19.29
N LYS A 10 -7.16 21.52 -18.74
CA LYS A 10 -7.09 21.99 -17.35
C LYS A 10 -7.09 20.85 -16.33
N HIS A 11 -7.93 19.83 -16.54
CA HIS A 11 -7.99 18.66 -15.67
C HIS A 11 -6.80 17.70 -15.84
N ALA A 12 -6.18 17.64 -17.02
CA ALA A 12 -5.05 16.75 -17.31
C ALA A 12 -3.69 17.37 -16.96
N SER A 13 -3.50 18.67 -17.20
CA SER A 13 -2.21 19.36 -17.04
C SER A 13 -2.18 20.38 -15.90
N GLY A 14 -3.33 20.71 -15.30
CA GLY A 14 -3.45 21.77 -14.29
C GLY A 14 -3.37 23.19 -14.85
N LEU A 15 -3.24 23.36 -16.18
CA LEU A 15 -3.11 24.67 -16.82
C LEU A 15 -4.49 25.22 -17.22
N SER A 16 -4.83 26.43 -16.78
CA SER A 16 -6.04 27.15 -17.22
C SER A 16 -5.69 28.44 -17.96
N PRO A 17 -6.49 28.86 -18.96
CA PRO A 17 -6.33 30.17 -19.59
C PRO A 17 -6.44 31.28 -18.54
N ASP A 18 -5.46 32.18 -18.50
CA ASP A 18 -5.47 33.32 -17.60
C ASP A 18 -6.42 34.40 -18.13
N VAL A 19 -7.64 34.39 -17.59
CA VAL A 19 -8.71 35.32 -17.99
C VAL A 19 -8.49 36.72 -17.40
N GLU A 20 -7.61 36.89 -16.40
CA GLU A 20 -7.34 38.21 -15.81
C GLU A 20 -6.52 39.12 -16.73
N ARG A 21 -5.80 38.53 -17.69
CA ARG A 21 -5.06 39.27 -18.72
C ARG A 21 -5.97 39.89 -19.78
N ILE A 22 -7.27 39.59 -19.78
CA ILE A 22 -8.24 40.19 -20.69
C ILE A 22 -8.64 41.56 -20.14
N THR A 23 -8.14 42.62 -20.76
CA THR A 23 -8.33 44.02 -20.33
C THR A 23 -9.80 44.46 -20.39
N GLU A 24 -10.59 43.88 -21.31
CA GLU A 24 -11.98 44.26 -21.52
C GLU A 24 -12.95 43.47 -20.60
N PRO A 25 -13.70 44.15 -19.70
CA PRO A 25 -14.47 43.48 -18.65
C PRO A 25 -15.67 42.67 -19.16
N ASN A 26 -16.32 43.12 -20.23
CA ASN A 26 -17.44 42.39 -20.84
C ASN A 26 -16.96 41.08 -21.48
N LEU A 27 -15.82 41.13 -22.16
CA LEU A 27 -15.19 39.96 -22.78
C LEU A 27 -14.68 38.97 -21.70
N ARG A 28 -14.13 39.50 -20.59
CA ARG A 28 -13.70 38.70 -19.44
C ARG A 28 -14.84 37.90 -18.82
N GLY A 29 -15.98 38.54 -18.59
CA GLY A 29 -17.17 37.90 -18.04
C GLY A 29 -17.69 36.78 -18.95
N PHE A 30 -17.76 37.06 -20.25
CA PHE A 30 -18.17 36.08 -21.26
C PHE A 30 -17.22 34.86 -21.30
N VAL A 31 -15.90 35.08 -21.32
CA VAL A 31 -14.91 34.00 -21.34
C VAL A 31 -14.96 33.15 -20.07
N ARG A 32 -15.13 33.76 -18.88
CA ARG A 32 -15.31 32.99 -17.63
C ARG A 32 -16.55 32.12 -17.69
N GLN A 33 -17.68 32.66 -18.15
CA GLN A 33 -18.93 31.90 -18.26
C GLN A 33 -18.80 30.75 -19.28
N PHE A 34 -18.12 31.01 -20.40
CA PHE A 34 -17.85 30.01 -21.44
C PHE A 34 -16.96 28.87 -20.94
N LEU A 35 -15.91 29.17 -20.15
CA LEU A 35 -15.03 28.17 -19.53
C LEU A 35 -15.76 27.38 -18.43
N ASN A 36 -16.55 28.04 -17.59
CA ASN A 36 -17.34 27.37 -16.54
C ASN A 36 -18.38 26.41 -17.13
N ALA A 37 -19.04 26.79 -18.23
CA ALA A 37 -19.93 25.90 -18.95
C ALA A 37 -19.19 24.69 -19.54
N GLY A 38 -17.96 24.89 -20.01
CA GLY A 38 -17.06 23.82 -20.44
C GLY A 38 -16.71 22.84 -19.33
N ASP A 39 -16.32 23.36 -18.15
CA ASP A 39 -16.03 22.57 -16.95
C ASP A 39 -17.25 21.78 -16.48
N TYR A 40 -18.44 22.38 -16.48
CA TYR A 40 -19.68 21.69 -16.11
C TYR A 40 -19.97 20.51 -17.06
N LEU A 41 -19.93 20.75 -18.37
CA LEU A 41 -20.19 19.72 -19.37
C LEU A 41 -19.14 18.61 -19.34
N PHE A 42 -17.86 18.95 -19.09
CA PHE A 42 -16.79 17.99 -18.94
C PHE A 42 -17.01 17.10 -17.71
N ASN A 43 -17.31 17.68 -16.54
CA ASN A 43 -17.56 16.93 -15.31
C ASN A 43 -18.83 16.06 -15.41
N ALA A 44 -19.90 16.57 -16.00
CA ALA A 44 -21.10 15.78 -16.26
C ALA A 44 -20.82 14.60 -17.22
N GLY A 45 -19.99 14.82 -18.25
CA GLY A 45 -19.57 13.79 -19.19
C GLY A 45 -18.69 12.71 -18.55
N VAL A 46 -17.70 13.11 -17.73
CA VAL A 46 -16.87 12.16 -16.96
C VAL A 46 -17.71 11.37 -15.97
N SER A 47 -18.62 12.04 -15.25
CA SER A 47 -19.54 11.38 -14.32
C SER A 47 -20.45 10.39 -15.06
N PHE A 48 -21.01 10.76 -16.21
CA PHE A 48 -21.82 9.85 -17.04
C PHE A 48 -20.98 8.66 -17.52
N ALA A 49 -19.75 8.90 -17.99
CA ALA A 49 -18.86 7.83 -18.44
C ALA A 49 -18.46 6.87 -17.31
N GLN A 50 -18.29 7.36 -16.07
CA GLN A 50 -17.99 6.53 -14.90
C GLN A 50 -19.17 5.64 -14.45
N HIS A 51 -20.40 6.08 -14.70
CA HIS A 51 -21.62 5.36 -14.29
C HIS A 51 -22.34 4.66 -15.44
N SER A 52 -21.76 4.68 -16.65
CA SER A 52 -22.36 4.12 -17.86
C SER A 52 -21.62 2.84 -18.29
N ASN A 53 -22.40 1.78 -18.55
CA ASN A 53 -21.87 0.50 -19.02
C ASN A 53 -21.32 0.55 -20.46
N TYR A 54 -21.46 1.69 -21.16
CA TYR A 54 -20.98 1.88 -22.52
C TYR A 54 -19.54 2.39 -22.60
N PHE A 55 -18.95 2.84 -21.48
CA PHE A 55 -17.58 3.31 -21.43
C PHE A 55 -16.73 2.33 -20.61
N ARG A 56 -15.57 1.96 -21.17
CA ARG A 56 -14.54 1.17 -20.49
C ARG A 56 -13.26 2.00 -20.44
N ALA A 57 -12.51 1.94 -19.35
CA ALA A 57 -11.20 2.58 -19.29
C ALA A 57 -10.26 1.91 -20.31
N THR A 58 -9.93 2.64 -21.38
CA THR A 58 -9.13 2.12 -22.52
C THR A 58 -7.62 2.24 -22.34
N GLY A 59 -7.15 2.67 -21.17
CA GLY A 59 -5.73 2.73 -20.83
C GLY A 59 -5.53 2.85 -19.32
N THR A 60 -4.37 2.42 -18.84
CA THR A 60 -3.92 2.63 -17.47
C THR A 60 -4.05 4.13 -17.18
N PRO A 61 -4.91 4.57 -16.23
CA PRO A 61 -4.87 5.96 -15.80
C PRO A 61 -3.42 6.22 -15.41
N GLY A 62 -2.80 7.22 -16.05
CA GLY A 62 -1.43 7.61 -15.76
C GLY A 62 -1.25 7.60 -14.25
N HIS A 63 -0.35 6.75 -13.78
CA HIS A 63 0.05 6.71 -12.39
C HIS A 63 0.30 8.17 -12.00
N ILE A 64 -0.50 8.72 -11.09
CA ILE A 64 -0.05 9.89 -10.35
C ILE A 64 1.07 9.35 -9.48
N SER A 65 2.28 9.35 -10.05
CA SER A 65 3.51 9.15 -9.31
C SER A 65 3.61 10.38 -8.43
N LEU A 66 3.21 10.24 -7.17
CA LEU A 66 3.34 11.29 -6.15
C LEU A 66 4.82 11.52 -5.76
N PHE A 67 5.72 10.71 -6.31
CA PHE A 67 7.17 10.81 -6.18
C PHE A 67 7.72 10.81 -7.61
N GLY A 68 8.68 11.71 -7.88
CA GLY A 68 9.17 12.01 -9.22
C GLY A 68 9.82 10.84 -9.95
N GLU A 69 10.55 11.15 -11.02
CA GLU A 69 11.26 10.21 -11.90
C GLU A 69 12.35 9.35 -11.18
N ASP A 70 12.44 9.43 -9.85
CA ASP A 70 13.43 8.75 -9.02
C ASP A 70 12.85 7.48 -8.38
N GLY A 71 12.92 6.34 -9.08
CA GLY A 71 13.08 4.98 -8.53
C GLY A 71 12.10 4.43 -7.46
N LEU A 72 11.09 5.18 -7.04
CA LEU A 72 10.12 4.81 -6.00
C LEU A 72 8.86 4.26 -6.66
N HIS A 73 8.87 2.96 -6.94
CA HIS A 73 7.71 2.28 -7.51
C HIS A 73 6.71 1.90 -6.41
N ILE A 74 5.58 2.62 -6.36
CA ILE A 74 4.44 2.21 -5.53
C ILE A 74 3.77 1.01 -6.20
N ARG A 75 3.76 -0.12 -5.51
CA ARG A 75 3.16 -1.38 -5.96
C ARG A 75 1.99 -1.77 -5.07
N GLN A 76 0.99 -2.40 -5.65
CA GLN A 76 -0.20 -2.84 -4.93
C GLN A 76 -0.16 -4.36 -4.77
N TYR A 77 -0.27 -4.83 -3.53
CA TYR A 77 -0.28 -6.26 -3.21
C TYR A 77 -1.46 -6.59 -2.29
N PRO A 78 -1.89 -7.88 -2.24
CA PRO A 78 -2.73 -8.35 -1.15
C PRO A 78 -1.98 -8.13 0.16
N GLY A 79 -2.59 -7.37 1.07
CA GLY A 79 -2.13 -7.26 2.44
C GLY A 79 -2.35 -8.58 3.18
N PRO A 80 -1.73 -8.76 4.35
CA PRO A 80 -1.85 -10.01 5.12
C PRO A 80 -3.28 -10.38 5.53
N SER A 81 -4.21 -9.41 5.56
CA SER A 81 -5.63 -9.59 5.85
C SER A 81 -6.52 -9.63 4.60
N GLU A 82 -5.94 -9.91 3.42
CA GLU A 82 -6.59 -9.86 2.10
C GLU A 82 -7.10 -8.46 1.68
N ARG A 83 -6.84 -7.43 2.50
CA ARG A 83 -7.10 -6.03 2.16
C ARG A 83 -6.07 -5.55 1.16
N LYS A 84 -6.47 -4.66 0.25
CA LYS A 84 -5.55 -4.01 -0.68
C LYS A 84 -4.60 -3.10 0.10
N CYS A 85 -3.30 -3.41 0.07
CA CYS A 85 -2.25 -2.58 0.64
C CYS A 85 -1.32 -2.06 -0.46
N TYR A 86 -0.75 -0.89 -0.21
CA TYR A 86 0.24 -0.29 -1.09
C TYR A 86 1.61 -0.39 -0.42
N PHE A 87 2.59 -0.78 -1.21
CA PHE A 87 3.96 -0.95 -0.77
C PHE A 87 4.91 -0.18 -1.66
N VAL A 88 6.01 0.25 -1.09
CA VAL A 88 7.09 0.94 -1.81
C VAL A 88 8.36 0.18 -1.54
N LEU A 89 8.99 -0.31 -2.61
CA LEU A 89 10.33 -0.85 -2.57
C LEU A 89 11.28 0.24 -3.01
N SER A 90 12.19 0.62 -2.12
CA SER A 90 13.23 1.61 -2.41
C SER A 90 14.44 0.89 -2.98
N GLU A 91 14.80 1.20 -4.23
CA GLU A 91 15.97 0.59 -4.89
C GLU A 91 17.28 1.04 -4.25
N ALA A 92 17.31 2.23 -3.65
CA ALA A 92 18.51 2.81 -3.05
C ALA A 92 18.98 2.11 -1.78
N ASP A 93 18.05 1.65 -0.94
CA ASP A 93 18.35 1.01 0.36
C ASP A 93 17.84 -0.43 0.46
N ALA A 94 17.23 -0.96 -0.60
CA ALA A 94 16.60 -2.28 -0.66
C ALA A 94 15.57 -2.50 0.46
N ARG A 95 14.96 -1.44 0.99
CA ARG A 95 13.95 -1.53 2.06
C ARG A 95 12.55 -1.48 1.51
N LEU A 96 11.66 -2.21 2.19
CA LEU A 96 10.23 -2.24 1.90
C LEU A 96 9.48 -1.35 2.90
N TYR A 97 8.56 -0.56 2.37
CA TYR A 97 7.70 0.32 3.14
C TYR A 97 6.24 0.00 2.84
N GLU A 98 5.39 0.00 3.86
CA GLU A 98 3.95 0.00 3.75
C GLU A 98 3.45 1.45 3.72
N VAL A 99 2.50 1.75 2.83
CA VAL A 99 1.83 3.06 2.77
C VAL A 99 0.61 3.04 3.68
N LEU A 100 0.71 3.70 4.83
CA LEU A 100 -0.40 3.92 5.74
C LEU A 100 -1.13 5.21 5.36
N ILE A 101 -2.45 5.15 5.24
CA ILE A 101 -3.28 6.31 4.90
C ILE A 101 -4.13 6.65 6.12
N VAL A 102 -3.83 7.77 6.76
CA VAL A 102 -4.64 8.34 7.83
C VAL A 102 -5.56 9.38 7.22
N ARG A 103 -6.85 9.03 7.15
CA ARG A 103 -7.91 9.93 6.66
C ARG A 103 -8.87 10.27 7.80
N PRO A 104 -9.18 11.55 8.05
CA PRO A 104 -10.24 11.93 8.95
C PRO A 104 -11.60 11.45 8.41
N ASP A 105 -12.48 10.95 9.29
CA ASP A 105 -13.84 10.59 8.89
C ASP A 105 -14.61 11.80 8.34
N ALA A 106 -15.66 11.55 7.54
CA ALA A 106 -16.48 12.58 6.92
C ALA A 106 -16.92 13.75 7.84
N PRO A 107 -17.38 13.55 9.10
CA PRO A 107 -17.72 14.66 10.00
C PRO A 107 -16.50 15.51 10.44
N HIS A 108 -15.29 15.03 10.20
CA HIS A 108 -14.04 15.69 10.53
C HIS A 108 -13.14 15.86 9.30
N ALA A 109 -13.71 15.93 8.08
CA ALA A 109 -12.94 16.15 6.87
C ALA A 109 -11.94 17.32 7.03
N ARG A 110 -10.72 17.13 6.50
CA ARG A 110 -9.63 18.11 6.54
C ARG A 110 -9.13 18.36 5.13
N SER A 111 -8.42 19.47 4.97
CA SER A 111 -7.63 19.77 3.79
C SER A 111 -6.27 20.29 4.22
N TRP A 112 -5.26 20.12 3.37
CA TRP A 112 -3.93 20.66 3.60
C TRP A 112 -3.72 21.90 2.74
N PHE A 113 -3.14 22.94 3.34
CA PHE A 113 -2.55 24.05 2.60
C PHE A 113 -1.07 23.74 2.43
N VAL A 114 -0.62 23.58 1.18
CA VAL A 114 0.76 23.25 0.85
C VAL A 114 1.39 24.46 0.16
N GLY A 115 2.42 25.01 0.80
CA GLY A 115 3.23 26.08 0.22
C GLY A 115 4.23 25.56 -0.81
N HIS A 116 4.85 26.46 -1.57
CA HIS A 116 5.97 26.10 -2.45
C HIS A 116 7.21 25.77 -1.63
N THR A 117 7.88 24.67 -1.96
CA THR A 117 8.98 24.08 -1.20
C THR A 117 10.38 24.60 -1.56
N ASP A 118 10.50 25.53 -2.53
CA ASP A 118 11.81 25.98 -3.01
C ASP A 118 12.57 26.90 -2.04
N GLY A 119 12.14 27.02 -0.78
CA GLY A 119 12.81 27.78 0.27
C GLY A 119 12.84 29.31 0.07
N VAL A 120 12.45 29.79 -1.11
CA VAL A 120 12.31 31.22 -1.43
C VAL A 120 10.81 31.56 -1.40
N PRO A 121 10.35 32.40 -0.46
CA PRO A 121 8.99 32.90 -0.50
C PRO A 121 8.82 33.75 -1.76
N ARG A 122 8.20 33.19 -2.79
CA ARG A 122 7.72 33.95 -3.95
C ARG A 122 6.34 34.48 -3.61
N SER A 123 6.17 35.80 -3.56
CA SER A 123 4.85 36.44 -3.39
C SER A 123 3.85 36.08 -4.49
N ASP A 124 4.35 35.54 -5.60
CA ASP A 124 3.63 35.44 -6.86
C ASP A 124 3.11 34.02 -7.17
N ALA A 125 3.40 33.04 -6.29
CA ALA A 125 2.96 31.65 -6.45
C ALA A 125 1.88 31.31 -5.40
N PRO A 126 0.59 31.21 -5.78
CA PRO A 126 -0.44 30.79 -4.85
C PRO A 126 -0.19 29.35 -4.42
N GLY A 127 -0.19 29.10 -3.10
CA GLY A 127 -0.08 27.75 -2.55
C GLY A 127 -1.23 26.85 -3.02
N ALA A 128 -1.04 25.53 -2.89
CA ALA A 128 -2.03 24.54 -3.30
C ALA A 128 -2.88 24.08 -2.11
N VAL A 129 -4.14 23.74 -2.37
CA VAL A 129 -5.02 23.09 -1.39
C VAL A 129 -5.24 21.63 -1.77
N VAL A 130 -4.76 20.72 -0.92
CA VAL A 130 -5.02 19.28 -1.07
C VAL A 130 -6.31 18.94 -0.33
N ARG A 131 -7.35 18.62 -1.10
CA ARG A 131 -8.74 18.48 -0.60
C ARG A 131 -9.02 17.20 0.18
N ASP A 132 -8.23 16.15 0.01
CA ASP A 132 -8.53 14.83 0.59
C ASP A 132 -8.19 14.73 2.09
N GLY A 133 -7.42 15.68 2.61
CA GLY A 133 -6.97 15.74 4.01
C GLY A 133 -6.16 14.53 4.46
N ALA A 134 -5.76 13.65 3.54
CA ALA A 134 -5.21 12.36 3.91
C ALA A 134 -3.70 12.48 4.12
N LEU A 135 -3.24 12.06 5.31
CA LEU A 135 -1.82 11.90 5.60
C LEU A 135 -1.38 10.51 5.16
N ARG A 136 -0.39 10.46 4.27
CA ARG A 136 0.21 9.21 3.77
C ARG A 136 1.57 9.04 4.41
N ILE A 137 1.79 7.92 5.09
CA ILE A 137 2.99 7.62 5.85
C ILE A 137 3.66 6.39 5.23
N LEU A 138 4.95 6.50 4.91
CA LEU A 138 5.77 5.35 4.54
C LEU A 138 6.34 4.74 5.83
N SER A 139 5.79 3.61 6.25
CA SER A 139 6.28 2.88 7.43
C SER A 139 7.13 1.71 6.98
N PRO A 140 8.37 1.53 7.49
CA PRO A 140 9.14 0.33 7.23
C PRO A 140 8.34 -0.92 7.59
N ILE A 141 8.36 -1.92 6.71
CA ILE A 141 7.74 -3.22 6.97
C ILE A 141 8.76 -4.32 6.71
N ASP A 142 8.76 -5.36 7.56
CA ASP A 142 9.60 -6.54 7.27
C ASP A 142 9.02 -7.27 6.05
N PRO A 143 9.82 -7.46 4.97
CA PRO A 143 9.39 -8.18 3.77
C PRO A 143 8.80 -9.57 4.04
N LEU A 144 9.20 -10.22 5.15
CA LEU A 144 8.65 -11.49 5.58
C LEU A 144 7.12 -11.50 5.60
N PHE A 145 6.47 -10.43 6.08
CA PHE A 145 5.00 -10.39 6.17
C PHE A 145 4.33 -10.26 4.80
N VAL A 146 4.95 -9.53 3.87
CA VAL A 146 4.44 -9.41 2.50
C VAL A 146 4.65 -10.73 1.75
N LEU A 147 5.82 -11.35 1.90
CA LEU A 147 6.11 -12.66 1.34
C LEU A 147 5.18 -13.74 1.90
N LEU A 148 4.87 -13.73 3.19
CA LEU A 148 3.86 -14.63 3.77
C LEU A 148 2.49 -14.43 3.15
N GLY A 149 2.02 -13.18 3.00
CA GLY A 149 0.74 -12.90 2.34
C GLY A 149 0.68 -13.37 0.89
N LEU A 150 1.83 -13.43 0.21
CA LEU A 150 1.94 -13.91 -1.16
C LEU A 150 2.07 -15.43 -1.26
N LEU A 151 2.83 -16.05 -0.37
CA LEU A 151 3.30 -17.43 -0.51
C LEU A 151 2.60 -18.44 0.40
N ALA A 152 1.99 -18.03 1.53
CA ALA A 152 1.55 -18.94 2.59
C ALA A 152 0.68 -20.13 2.13
N ASP A 153 -0.07 -19.95 1.05
CA ASP A 153 -1.00 -20.95 0.52
C ASP A 153 -0.56 -21.55 -0.83
N VAL A 154 0.68 -21.28 -1.25
CA VAL A 154 1.33 -22.00 -2.35
C VAL A 154 1.65 -23.42 -1.88
N ASP A 155 1.56 -24.40 -2.79
CA ASP A 155 1.79 -25.81 -2.46
C ASP A 155 3.17 -26.00 -1.81
N ALA A 156 3.19 -26.44 -0.55
CA ALA A 156 4.41 -26.66 0.21
C ALA A 156 4.99 -28.07 0.03
N ARG A 157 4.40 -28.92 -0.82
CA ARG A 157 4.85 -30.31 -0.99
C ARG A 157 6.11 -30.44 -1.83
N HIS A 158 6.31 -29.54 -2.78
CA HIS A 158 7.38 -29.63 -3.77
C HIS A 158 8.40 -28.49 -3.60
N PHE A 159 9.62 -28.75 -4.07
CA PHE A 159 10.64 -27.73 -4.22
C PHE A 159 10.45 -27.06 -5.57
N TYR A 160 10.43 -25.73 -5.57
CA TYR A 160 10.24 -24.91 -6.77
C TYR A 160 11.48 -24.07 -7.05
N PRO A 161 11.92 -23.97 -8.31
CA PRO A 161 12.71 -22.84 -8.78
C PRO A 161 12.02 -21.51 -8.42
N LEU A 162 12.79 -20.43 -8.31
CA LEU A 162 12.25 -19.11 -7.95
C LEU A 162 11.16 -18.66 -8.93
N ASP A 163 11.37 -18.89 -10.23
CA ASP A 163 10.45 -18.49 -11.30
C ASP A 163 9.11 -19.24 -11.17
N ASP A 164 9.16 -20.56 -10.99
CA ASP A 164 7.98 -21.40 -10.80
C ASP A 164 7.23 -21.06 -9.50
N LEU A 165 7.96 -20.74 -8.42
CA LEU A 165 7.36 -20.29 -7.16
C LEU A 165 6.64 -18.96 -7.36
N ALA A 166 7.24 -18.03 -8.09
CA ALA A 166 6.71 -16.71 -8.38
C ALA A 166 5.45 -16.79 -9.27
N GLU A 167 5.47 -17.64 -10.29
CA GLU A 167 4.33 -17.91 -11.15
C GLU A 167 3.18 -18.59 -10.39
N SER A 168 3.49 -19.60 -9.57
CA SER A 168 2.51 -20.29 -8.71
C SER A 168 1.80 -19.33 -7.76
N ALA A 169 2.55 -18.39 -7.16
CA ALA A 169 1.98 -17.35 -6.30
C ALA A 169 1.08 -16.39 -7.09
N ALA A 170 1.52 -15.94 -8.27
CA ALA A 170 0.73 -15.07 -9.14
C ALA A 170 -0.58 -15.73 -9.56
N GLU A 171 -0.54 -17.02 -9.93
CA GLU A 171 -1.71 -17.80 -10.32
C GLU A 171 -2.69 -17.99 -9.15
N LEU A 172 -2.19 -18.34 -7.96
CA LEU A 172 -2.99 -18.46 -6.74
C LEU A 172 -3.81 -17.19 -6.48
N HIS A 173 -3.15 -16.02 -6.51
CA HIS A 173 -3.82 -14.74 -6.26
C HIS A 173 -4.74 -14.31 -7.40
N ALA A 174 -4.42 -14.66 -8.64
CA ALA A 174 -5.34 -14.47 -9.76
C ALA A 174 -6.63 -15.29 -9.59
N ARG A 175 -6.51 -16.57 -9.19
CA ARG A 175 -7.66 -17.45 -8.90
C ARG A 175 -8.52 -16.92 -7.74
N ARG A 176 -7.89 -16.49 -6.63
CA ARG A 176 -8.60 -15.86 -5.50
C ARG A 176 -9.38 -14.63 -5.91
N ARG A 177 -8.77 -13.77 -6.73
CA ARG A 177 -9.41 -12.56 -7.23
C ARG A 177 -10.58 -12.90 -8.15
N ALA A 178 -10.44 -13.89 -9.04
CA ALA A 178 -11.53 -14.36 -9.89
C ALA A 178 -12.72 -14.85 -9.07
N ALA A 179 -12.48 -15.59 -7.98
CA ALA A 179 -13.53 -16.03 -7.07
C ALA A 179 -14.23 -14.90 -6.30
N SER A 180 -13.55 -13.74 -6.13
CA SER A 180 -14.08 -12.59 -5.37
C SER A 180 -14.93 -11.61 -6.20
N VAL A 181 -14.99 -11.77 -7.53
CA VAL A 181 -15.77 -10.88 -8.41
C VAL A 181 -17.14 -11.52 -8.67
N PRO A 182 -18.25 -10.91 -8.22
CA PRO A 182 -19.60 -11.36 -8.56
C PRO A 182 -19.89 -11.09 -10.05
N ASP A 183 -20.50 -12.06 -10.74
CA ASP A 183 -21.04 -11.99 -12.11
C ASP A 183 -20.13 -11.38 -13.19
N GLY A 184 -19.38 -12.22 -13.90
CA GLY A 184 -18.92 -11.97 -15.28
C GLY A 184 -17.85 -10.90 -15.49
N GLY A 185 -17.35 -10.26 -14.44
CA GLY A 185 -16.22 -9.34 -14.54
C GLY A 185 -14.88 -10.09 -14.71
N GLU A 186 -14.07 -9.69 -15.69
CA GLU A 186 -12.71 -10.22 -15.84
C GLU A 186 -11.84 -9.79 -14.64
N ALA A 187 -11.48 -10.76 -13.80
CA ALA A 187 -10.47 -10.55 -12.78
C ALA A 187 -9.10 -10.45 -13.44
N ARG A 188 -8.58 -9.22 -13.57
CA ARG A 188 -7.22 -9.01 -14.05
C ARG A 188 -6.22 -9.62 -13.06
N PRO A 189 -5.25 -10.42 -13.54
CA PRO A 189 -4.17 -10.94 -12.69
C PRO A 189 -3.37 -9.78 -12.11
N TRP A 190 -2.64 -10.04 -11.03
CA TRP A 190 -1.71 -9.07 -10.46
C TRP A 190 -0.40 -9.13 -11.27
N PRO A 191 -0.12 -8.13 -12.13
CA PRO A 191 1.05 -8.20 -13.01
C PRO A 191 2.37 -8.15 -12.22
N ASP A 192 2.34 -7.60 -11.00
CA ASP A 192 3.55 -7.24 -10.26
C ASP A 192 3.98 -8.28 -9.21
N ILE A 193 3.25 -9.39 -9.03
CA ILE A 193 3.60 -10.41 -8.02
C ILE A 193 4.89 -11.14 -8.42
N ALA A 194 4.95 -11.68 -9.63
CA ALA A 194 6.12 -12.43 -10.07
C ALA A 194 7.39 -11.55 -10.14
N PRO A 195 7.37 -10.35 -10.76
CA PRO A 195 8.51 -9.43 -10.74
C PRO A 195 8.95 -8.98 -9.35
N PHE A 196 8.04 -8.97 -8.37
CA PHE A 196 8.37 -8.63 -6.99
C PHE A 196 9.07 -9.75 -6.25
N LEU A 197 8.59 -10.99 -6.39
CA LEU A 197 9.23 -12.15 -5.78
C LEU A 197 10.62 -12.40 -6.38
N MET A 198 10.78 -12.16 -7.69
CA MET A 198 12.05 -12.26 -8.39
C MET A 198 13.04 -11.12 -8.07
N HIS A 199 12.58 -10.04 -7.42
CA HIS A 199 13.48 -8.94 -7.08
C HIS A 199 14.50 -9.38 -6.02
N ASN A 200 15.79 -9.09 -6.23
CA ASN A 200 16.89 -9.53 -5.36
C ASN A 200 16.66 -9.22 -3.87
N ALA A 201 16.17 -8.02 -3.56
CA ALA A 201 15.83 -7.62 -2.19
C ALA A 201 14.78 -8.53 -1.52
N MET A 202 13.80 -9.01 -2.28
CA MET A 202 12.75 -9.90 -1.77
C MET A 202 13.22 -11.35 -1.75
N ALA A 203 13.88 -11.81 -2.82
CA ALA A 203 14.44 -13.16 -2.93
C ALA A 203 15.43 -13.46 -1.78
N ALA A 204 16.21 -12.46 -1.34
CA ALA A 204 17.13 -12.57 -0.20
C ALA A 204 16.45 -12.95 1.13
N HIS A 205 15.12 -12.74 1.25
CA HIS A 205 14.36 -13.10 2.43
C HIS A 205 13.72 -14.50 2.36
N LEU A 206 13.71 -15.15 1.19
CA LEU A 206 13.14 -16.49 1.03
C LEU A 206 13.80 -17.56 1.92
N PRO A 207 15.11 -17.57 2.20
CA PRO A 207 15.72 -18.57 3.09
C PRO A 207 15.19 -18.53 4.53
N ARG A 208 14.57 -17.41 4.94
CA ARG A 208 13.89 -17.26 6.24
C ARG A 208 12.54 -17.99 6.29
N LEU A 209 11.91 -18.18 5.13
CA LEU A 209 10.57 -18.77 4.97
C LEU A 209 10.62 -20.20 4.43
N CYS A 210 11.65 -20.50 3.64
CA CYS A 210 11.73 -21.72 2.85
C CYS A 210 12.91 -22.59 3.29
N ASP A 211 12.73 -23.90 3.22
CA ASP A 211 13.84 -24.83 3.05
C ASP A 211 14.45 -24.63 1.66
N THR A 212 15.77 -24.65 1.58
CA THR A 212 16.52 -24.39 0.34
C THR A 212 17.33 -25.61 -0.05
N GLN A 213 17.31 -25.99 -1.32
CA GLN A 213 18.18 -27.01 -1.90
C GLN A 213 18.97 -26.42 -3.06
N SER A 214 20.26 -26.74 -3.14
CA SER A 214 21.08 -26.37 -4.30
C SER A 214 20.75 -27.29 -5.46
N GLU A 215 20.44 -26.72 -6.62
CA GLU A 215 20.29 -27.48 -7.85
C GLU A 215 21.68 -27.80 -8.41
N VAL A 216 21.97 -29.09 -8.64
CA VAL A 216 23.29 -29.53 -9.14
C VAL A 216 23.46 -29.24 -10.64
N ALA A 217 22.38 -28.92 -11.35
CA ALA A 217 22.33 -28.82 -12.81
C ALA A 217 22.29 -27.39 -13.37
N ALA A 218 22.10 -26.36 -12.54
CA ALA A 218 22.01 -24.97 -13.00
C ALA A 218 22.99 -24.09 -12.20
N ASP A 219 23.82 -23.32 -12.90
CA ASP A 219 24.95 -22.56 -12.36
C ASP A 219 24.59 -21.48 -11.30
N THR A 220 23.30 -21.31 -10.97
CA THR A 220 22.78 -20.35 -9.99
C THR A 220 21.47 -20.77 -9.28
N GLY A 221 20.95 -21.99 -9.50
CA GLY A 221 19.60 -22.36 -9.06
C GLY A 221 19.48 -22.81 -7.60
N CYS A 222 18.82 -22.03 -6.76
CA CYS A 222 18.29 -22.53 -5.48
C CYS A 222 16.82 -22.93 -5.65
N LEU A 223 16.46 -24.09 -5.14
CA LEU A 223 15.08 -24.54 -5.05
C LEU A 223 14.52 -24.21 -3.67
N TYR A 224 13.26 -23.76 -3.63
CA TYR A 224 12.58 -23.28 -2.44
C TYR A 224 11.35 -24.12 -2.14
N ARG A 225 11.16 -24.46 -0.86
CA ARG A 225 9.94 -25.06 -0.34
C ARG A 225 9.54 -24.39 0.97
N LEU A 226 8.31 -23.91 1.10
CA LEU A 226 7.86 -23.26 2.33
C LEU A 226 7.98 -24.18 3.55
N SER A 227 8.46 -23.63 4.66
CA SER A 227 8.73 -24.37 5.89
C SER A 227 7.99 -23.72 7.05
N MET A 228 6.89 -24.31 7.49
CA MET A 228 6.10 -23.80 8.61
C MET A 228 6.91 -23.71 9.90
N HIS A 229 7.87 -24.63 10.10
CA HIS A 229 8.81 -24.56 11.21
C HIS A 229 9.63 -23.26 11.20
N LYS A 230 10.22 -22.89 10.05
CA LYS A 230 10.99 -21.64 9.91
C LYS A 230 10.09 -20.41 10.08
N ILE A 231 8.90 -20.45 9.49
CA ILE A 231 7.90 -19.38 9.62
C ILE A 231 7.57 -19.14 11.09
N HIS A 232 7.21 -20.19 11.83
CA HIS A 232 6.87 -20.06 13.26
C HIS A 232 8.07 -19.56 14.08
N ALA A 233 9.29 -20.03 13.80
CA ALA A 233 10.50 -19.55 14.46
C ALA A 233 10.75 -18.05 14.24
N GLU A 234 10.52 -17.55 13.01
CA GLU A 234 10.61 -16.12 12.70
C GLU A 234 9.52 -15.30 13.42
N LEU A 235 8.28 -15.81 13.47
CA LEU A 235 7.18 -15.15 14.20
C LEU A 235 7.44 -15.10 15.71
N ASP A 236 7.97 -16.18 16.29
CA ASP A 236 8.36 -16.23 17.71
C ASP A 236 9.50 -15.26 18.01
N ALA A 237 10.52 -15.20 17.16
CA ALA A 237 11.62 -14.25 17.30
C ALA A 237 11.12 -12.79 17.23
N LYS A 238 10.14 -12.51 16.37
CA LYS A 238 9.50 -11.19 16.27
C LYS A 238 8.66 -10.85 17.49
N ARG A 239 7.83 -11.78 17.96
CA ARG A 239 7.05 -11.64 19.19
C ARG A 239 7.96 -11.36 20.38
N ALA A 240 9.02 -12.15 20.55
CA ALA A 240 9.97 -12.01 21.65
C ALA A 240 10.66 -10.63 21.62
N ARG A 241 11.00 -10.12 20.43
CA ARG A 241 11.60 -8.79 20.27
C ARG A 241 10.64 -7.66 20.63
N LEU A 242 9.37 -7.75 20.19
CA LEU A 242 8.33 -6.76 20.50
C LEU A 242 7.92 -6.79 21.98
N ALA A 243 7.93 -7.96 22.61
CA ALA A 243 7.58 -8.13 24.02
C ALA A 243 8.62 -7.58 25.00
N GLN A 244 9.77 -7.09 24.53
CA GLN A 244 10.78 -6.49 25.40
C GLN A 244 10.26 -5.21 26.04
N SER A 245 10.50 -5.02 27.33
CA SER A 245 10.06 -3.82 28.06
C SER A 245 10.63 -2.53 27.46
N ALA A 246 11.86 -2.56 26.92
CA ALA A 246 12.45 -1.43 26.21
C ALA A 246 11.61 -0.93 25.01
N VAL A 247 10.84 -1.80 24.36
CA VAL A 247 9.92 -1.41 23.27
C VAL A 247 8.71 -0.66 23.84
N CYS A 248 8.18 -1.08 24.99
CA CYS A 248 7.13 -0.35 25.68
C CYS A 248 7.59 1.05 26.11
N ASP A 249 8.82 1.14 26.61
CA ASP A 249 9.40 2.40 27.10
C ASP A 249 9.70 3.36 25.94
N ALA A 250 10.15 2.84 24.79
CA ALA A 250 10.39 3.62 23.59
C ALA A 250 9.09 4.08 22.90
N ALA A 251 7.98 3.35 23.08
CA ALA A 251 6.71 3.60 22.43
C ALA A 251 5.53 3.64 23.44
N PRO A 252 5.54 4.58 24.41
CA PRO A 252 4.62 4.56 25.53
C PRO A 252 3.17 4.83 25.12
N GLU A 253 2.94 5.64 24.09
CA GLU A 253 1.60 6.06 23.64
C GLU A 253 0.96 5.13 22.60
N THR A 254 1.73 4.24 22.00
CA THR A 254 1.25 3.27 21.02
C THR A 254 1.24 1.87 21.63
N PHE A 255 2.37 1.17 21.60
CA PHE A 255 2.49 -0.19 22.14
C PHE A 255 2.27 -0.22 23.65
N GLY A 256 2.94 0.67 24.40
CA GLY A 256 2.80 0.75 25.85
C GLY A 256 1.35 1.03 26.30
N ARG A 257 0.61 1.84 25.53
CA ARG A 257 -0.80 2.12 25.79
C ARG A 257 -1.67 0.86 25.64
N GLN A 258 -1.39 0.02 24.65
CA GLN A 258 -2.10 -1.25 24.45
C GLN A 258 -1.83 -2.22 25.60
N VAL A 259 -0.58 -2.32 26.06
CA VAL A 259 -0.20 -3.13 27.24
C VAL A 259 -0.90 -2.64 28.50
N ARG A 260 -0.90 -1.32 28.76
CA ARG A 260 -1.64 -0.74 29.90
C ARG A 260 -3.15 -1.01 29.82
N LYS A 261 -3.73 -1.00 28.62
CA LYS A 261 -5.14 -1.35 28.40
C LYS A 261 -5.41 -2.82 28.73
N ALA A 262 -4.50 -3.73 28.38
CA ALA A 262 -4.62 -5.14 28.75
C ALA A 262 -4.56 -5.35 30.27
N LEU A 263 -3.81 -4.50 30.97
CA LEU A 263 -3.68 -4.50 32.43
C LEU A 263 -4.72 -3.65 33.17
N ALA A 264 -5.71 -3.07 32.48
CA ALA A 264 -6.59 -2.03 33.05
C ALA A 264 -7.40 -2.49 34.28
N ASN A 265 -7.59 -3.80 34.45
CA ASN A 265 -8.32 -4.38 35.59
C ASN A 265 -7.40 -4.81 36.75
N ALA A 266 -6.08 -4.74 36.58
CA ALA A 266 -5.12 -5.09 37.62
C ALA A 266 -4.89 -3.89 38.55
N HIS A 267 -5.21 -4.05 39.84
CA HIS A 267 -5.00 -3.00 40.85
C HIS A 267 -3.51 -2.76 41.12
N SER A 268 -2.69 -3.80 41.00
CA SER A 268 -1.22 -3.76 41.01
C SER A 268 -0.74 -4.97 40.21
N ALA A 269 -0.19 -4.74 39.02
CA ALA A 269 0.34 -5.82 38.19
C ALA A 269 1.74 -6.22 38.66
N THR A 270 1.95 -7.52 38.83
CA THR A 270 3.27 -8.13 39.04
C THR A 270 4.10 -8.06 37.76
N ASP A 271 5.43 -8.17 37.87
CA ASP A 271 6.33 -8.21 36.70
C ASP A 271 5.97 -9.35 35.73
N ALA A 272 5.50 -10.49 36.27
CA ALA A 272 5.03 -11.61 35.47
C ALA A 272 3.76 -11.28 34.67
N GLU A 273 2.80 -10.56 35.27
CA GLU A 273 1.59 -10.10 34.59
C GLU A 273 1.91 -9.05 33.52
N VAL A 274 2.85 -8.15 33.80
CA VAL A 274 3.34 -7.17 32.82
C VAL A 274 4.00 -7.88 31.64
N ALA A 275 4.89 -8.84 31.88
CA ALA A 275 5.54 -9.61 30.84
C ALA A 275 4.53 -10.42 30.00
N ALA A 276 3.52 -11.02 30.64
CA ALA A 276 2.45 -11.72 29.95
C ALA A 276 1.62 -10.78 29.06
N ALA A 277 1.25 -9.60 29.56
CA ALA A 277 0.52 -8.60 28.78
C ALA A 277 1.35 -8.06 27.60
N GLN A 278 2.66 -7.87 27.78
CA GLN A 278 3.60 -7.51 26.71
C GLN A 278 3.65 -8.61 25.64
N ALA A 279 3.79 -9.87 26.04
CA ALA A 279 3.83 -11.01 25.13
C ALA A 279 2.53 -11.17 24.32
N GLU A 280 1.37 -11.01 24.97
CA GLU A 280 0.07 -11.12 24.31
C GLU A 280 -0.19 -9.94 23.36
N THR A 281 0.14 -8.72 23.77
CA THR A 281 0.02 -7.54 22.90
C THR A 281 0.95 -7.67 21.68
N ALA A 282 2.20 -8.12 21.89
CA ALA A 282 3.14 -8.39 20.81
C ALA A 282 2.62 -9.46 19.84
N ARG A 283 2.05 -10.55 20.38
CA ARG A 283 1.41 -11.61 19.58
C ARG A 283 0.27 -11.05 18.73
N ALA A 284 -0.63 -10.27 19.31
CA ALA A 284 -1.73 -9.64 18.59
C ALA A 284 -1.25 -8.72 17.45
N MET A 285 -0.18 -7.95 17.67
CA MET A 285 0.41 -7.12 16.62
C MET A 285 1.02 -7.95 15.49
N VAL A 286 1.74 -9.04 15.80
CA VAL A 286 2.30 -9.92 14.77
C VAL A 286 1.18 -10.59 13.97
N LEU A 287 0.14 -11.10 14.64
CA LEU A 287 -1.02 -11.74 13.99
C LEU A 287 -1.77 -10.80 13.04
N ALA A 288 -1.81 -9.49 13.32
CA ALA A 288 -2.43 -8.51 12.43
C ALA A 288 -1.77 -8.45 11.03
N TYR A 289 -0.52 -8.92 10.93
CA TYR A 289 0.26 -9.00 9.70
C TYR A 289 0.45 -10.43 9.18
N CYS A 290 -0.27 -11.43 9.71
CA CYS A 290 -0.21 -12.81 9.25
C CYS A 290 -1.44 -13.20 8.41
N PRO A 291 -1.26 -13.98 7.33
CA PRO A 291 -2.38 -14.58 6.62
C PRO A 291 -3.12 -15.61 7.50
N PRO A 292 -4.43 -15.84 7.29
CA PRO A 292 -5.24 -16.72 8.14
C PRO A 292 -4.70 -18.14 8.28
N SER A 293 -4.13 -18.71 7.21
CA SER A 293 -3.54 -20.05 7.21
C SER A 293 -2.34 -20.19 8.15
N VAL A 294 -1.49 -19.16 8.21
CA VAL A 294 -0.35 -19.11 9.13
C VAL A 294 -0.81 -18.77 10.55
N ALA A 295 -1.75 -17.83 10.69
CA ALA A 295 -2.29 -17.43 11.98
C ALA A 295 -2.95 -18.60 12.73
N ALA A 296 -3.69 -19.46 12.03
CA ALA A 296 -4.31 -20.65 12.61
C ALA A 296 -3.28 -21.66 13.13
N GLY A 297 -2.19 -21.87 12.38
CA GLY A 297 -1.14 -22.83 12.74
C GLY A 297 -0.18 -22.34 13.83
N TRP A 298 0.06 -21.03 13.92
CA TRP A 298 0.93 -20.44 14.95
C TRP A 298 0.19 -20.21 16.27
N ALA A 299 -1.15 -20.14 16.24
CA ALA A 299 -1.95 -19.88 17.42
C ALA A 299 -2.22 -21.12 18.30
N ALA A 300 -2.06 -22.32 17.73
CA ALA A 300 -2.24 -23.63 18.37
C ALA A 300 -0.99 -24.06 19.17
#